data_AF-Q5BBL1-F1
#
_entry.id   AF-Q5BBL1-F1
#
_cell.length_a   1.000
_cell.length_b   1.000
_cell.length_c   1.000
_cell.angle_alpha   90.00
_cell.angle_beta   90.00
_cell.angle_gamma   90.00
#
_symmetry.space_group_name_H-M   'P 1'
#
loop_
_entity.id
_entity.type
_entity.pdbx_description
1 polymer ?
#
loop_
_entity_poly.entity_id
_entity_poly.type
_entity_poly.pdbx_seq_one_letter_code
_entity_poly.pdbx_strand_id
1 'polypeptide(L)'
;MSAKELTFKEVAEHNTKKDLYMVIHDKVYDCSSFVDEHPGGEEVLLDVGGQDATEAFEDVGHSDEAREILQGLLVGDLKRLPGDPTPKVHGSSSSESSSSSSSTGFGFGLYAILLIGGAAAYAAYQYLQASAGAEQ
;
A
#
# COMPACT_ATOMS: atom_id res chain seq x y z
N MET A 1 -20.63 23.97 1.48
CA MET A 1 -20.06 23.38 2.71
C MET A 1 -18.76 24.11 2.98
N SER A 2 -18.56 24.63 4.19
CA SER A 2 -17.25 25.20 4.56
C SER A 2 -16.24 24.07 4.53
N ALA A 3 -15.26 24.14 3.63
CA ALA A 3 -14.17 23.17 3.60
C ALA A 3 -13.42 23.27 4.94
N LYS A 4 -13.31 22.15 5.64
CA LYS A 4 -12.57 22.09 6.90
C LYS A 4 -11.09 22.08 6.56
N GLU A 5 -10.30 22.95 7.17
CA GLU A 5 -8.84 22.89 7.04
C GLU A 5 -8.31 21.87 8.04
N LEU A 6 -7.66 20.81 7.57
CA LEU A 6 -7.02 19.79 8.41
C LEU A 6 -5.51 19.79 8.20
N THR A 7 -4.75 19.49 9.24
CA THR A 7 -3.30 19.31 9.14
C THR A 7 -2.93 17.86 8.84
N PHE A 8 -1.74 17.62 8.29
CA PHE A 8 -1.24 16.26 8.07
C PHE A 8 -1.23 15.41 9.33
N LYS A 9 -0.90 16.03 10.47
CA LYS A 9 -0.88 15.35 11.76
C LYS A 9 -2.27 14.83 12.13
N GLU A 10 -3.31 15.63 11.93
CA GLU A 10 -4.69 15.20 12.19
C GLU A 10 -5.09 14.08 11.24
N VAL A 11 -4.80 14.21 9.94
CA VAL A 11 -5.07 13.15 8.96
C VAL A 11 -4.38 11.83 9.35
N ALA A 12 -3.13 11.89 9.82
CA ALA A 12 -2.36 10.71 10.23
C ALA A 12 -2.94 9.97 11.44
N GLU A 13 -3.78 10.62 12.26
CA GLU A 13 -4.50 9.97 13.36
C GLU A 13 -5.69 9.12 12.85
N HIS A 14 -6.16 9.37 11.64
CA HIS A 14 -7.29 8.69 10.99
C HIS A 14 -6.80 7.60 10.01
N ASN A 15 -6.28 6.50 10.55
CA ASN A 15 -5.63 5.43 9.77
C ASN A 15 -6.25 4.03 10.00
N THR A 16 -7.51 3.95 10.43
CA THR A 16 -8.16 2.67 10.74
C THR A 16 -9.36 2.41 9.84
N LYS A 17 -9.79 1.15 9.67
CA LYS A 17 -10.90 0.79 8.78
C LYS A 17 -12.20 1.59 8.99
N LYS A 18 -12.49 1.98 10.23
CA LYS A 18 -13.73 2.72 10.58
C LYS A 18 -13.54 4.23 10.61
N ASP A 19 -12.32 4.69 10.43
CA ASP A 19 -11.88 6.07 10.60
C ASP A 19 -10.59 6.24 9.77
N LEU A 20 -10.78 6.37 8.46
CA LEU A 20 -9.73 6.32 7.45
C LEU A 20 -9.77 7.59 6.60
N TYR A 21 -8.82 8.48 6.83
CA TYR A 21 -8.65 9.66 5.98
C TYR A 21 -7.44 9.48 5.08
N MET A 22 -7.48 10.12 3.91
CA MET A 22 -6.32 10.20 3.03
C MET A 22 -6.26 11.55 2.33
N VAL A 23 -5.05 11.92 1.95
CA VAL A 23 -4.79 13.14 1.19
C VAL A 23 -4.61 12.77 -0.27
N ILE A 24 -5.36 13.42 -1.15
CA ILE A 24 -5.19 13.33 -2.61
C ILE A 24 -5.24 14.76 -3.16
N HIS A 25 -4.22 15.20 -3.89
CA HIS A 25 -4.13 16.55 -4.46
C HIS A 25 -4.39 17.67 -3.45
N ASP A 26 -3.75 17.59 -2.27
CA ASP A 26 -3.90 18.53 -1.15
C ASP A 26 -5.34 18.67 -0.60
N LYS A 27 -6.17 17.66 -0.84
CA LYS A 27 -7.53 17.56 -0.30
C LYS A 27 -7.64 16.34 0.58
N VAL A 28 -8.44 16.46 1.64
CA VAL A 28 -8.66 15.40 2.63
C VAL A 28 -10.00 14.74 2.37
N TYR A 29 -9.96 13.42 2.23
CA TYR A 29 -11.11 12.57 1.94
C TYR A 29 -11.33 11.57 3.08
N ASP A 30 -12.60 11.37 3.46
CA ASP A 30 -13.02 10.35 4.40
C ASP A 30 -13.45 9.10 3.65
N CYS A 31 -12.59 8.08 3.65
CA CYS A 31 -12.83 6.83 2.97
C CYS A 31 -13.43 5.75 3.88
N SER A 32 -13.74 6.06 5.15
CA SER A 32 -14.20 5.09 6.16
C SER A 32 -15.44 4.31 5.71
N SER A 33 -16.35 4.98 5.00
CA SER A 33 -17.59 4.37 4.50
C SER A 33 -17.38 3.56 3.20
N PHE A 34 -16.25 3.75 2.52
CA PHE A 34 -15.96 3.17 1.21
C PHE A 34 -14.96 2.02 1.27
N VAL A 35 -14.33 1.77 2.43
CA VAL A 35 -13.28 0.74 2.58
C VAL A 35 -13.72 -0.64 2.08
N ASP A 36 -14.93 -1.07 2.46
CA ASP A 36 -15.49 -2.38 2.06
C ASP A 36 -16.03 -2.40 0.61
N GLU A 37 -16.30 -1.24 0.02
CA GLU A 37 -16.86 -1.11 -1.34
C GLU A 37 -15.77 -0.85 -2.40
N HIS A 38 -14.53 -0.62 -1.97
CA HIS A 38 -13.43 -0.32 -2.86
C HIS A 38 -13.08 -1.53 -3.77
N PRO A 39 -13.18 -1.39 -5.11
CA PRO A 39 -12.93 -2.50 -6.02
C PRO A 39 -11.49 -3.06 -5.98
N GLY A 40 -10.53 -2.24 -5.54
CA GLY A 40 -9.13 -2.65 -5.36
C GLY A 40 -8.86 -3.38 -4.03
N GLY A 41 -9.87 -3.52 -3.17
CA GLY A 41 -9.77 -4.13 -1.85
C GLY A 41 -9.47 -3.13 -0.73
N GLU A 42 -9.72 -3.53 0.51
CA GLU A 42 -9.51 -2.69 1.69
C GLU A 42 -8.04 -2.50 2.07
N GLU A 43 -7.21 -3.51 1.82
CA GLU A 43 -5.80 -3.51 2.24
C GLU A 43 -5.02 -2.35 1.63
N VAL A 44 -5.23 -2.08 0.34
CA VAL A 44 -4.55 -0.98 -0.36
C VAL A 44 -4.96 0.41 0.15
N LEU A 45 -6.18 0.55 0.67
CA LEU A 45 -6.64 1.80 1.29
C LEU A 45 -6.03 1.98 2.68
N LEU A 46 -5.91 0.90 3.45
CA LEU A 46 -5.32 0.92 4.79
C LEU A 46 -3.80 1.17 4.74
N ASP A 47 -3.10 0.66 3.73
CA ASP A 47 -1.66 0.87 3.54
C ASP A 47 -1.28 2.35 3.36
N VAL A 48 -2.13 3.12 2.68
CA VAL A 48 -1.97 4.57 2.45
C VAL A 48 -2.86 5.41 3.37
N GLY A 49 -3.51 4.78 4.33
CA GLY A 49 -4.36 5.43 5.32
C GLY A 49 -3.60 6.44 6.17
N GLY A 50 -4.18 7.61 6.37
CA GLY A 50 -3.59 8.71 7.13
C GLY A 50 -2.42 9.42 6.41
N GLN A 51 -2.20 9.14 5.13
CA GLN A 51 -1.05 9.63 4.37
C GLN A 51 -1.47 10.34 3.08
N ASP A 52 -0.47 10.86 2.36
CA ASP A 52 -0.63 11.37 1.00
C ASP A 52 -0.69 10.21 0.02
N ALA A 53 -1.90 9.88 -0.43
CA ALA A 53 -2.18 8.82 -1.38
C ALA A 53 -2.22 9.34 -2.84
N THR A 54 -1.84 10.60 -3.10
CA THR A 54 -1.90 11.19 -4.45
C THR A 54 -1.14 10.34 -5.48
N GLU A 55 0.08 9.91 -5.15
CA GLU A 55 0.90 9.11 -6.05
C GLU A 55 0.26 7.74 -6.34
N ALA A 56 -0.17 7.03 -5.28
CA ALA A 56 -0.83 5.73 -5.42
C ALA A 56 -2.14 5.83 -6.22
N PHE A 57 -2.92 6.91 -6.02
CA PHE A 57 -4.17 7.13 -6.72
C PHE A 57 -3.97 7.38 -8.23
N GLU A 58 -2.97 8.19 -8.58
CA GLU A 58 -2.65 8.52 -9.98
C GLU A 58 -1.93 7.38 -10.71
N ASP A 59 -1.06 6.62 -10.04
CA ASP A 59 -0.35 5.46 -10.63
C ASP A 59 -1.31 4.36 -11.07
N VAL A 60 -2.37 4.12 -10.29
CA VAL A 60 -3.43 3.16 -10.64
C VAL A 60 -4.26 3.62 -11.85
N GLY A 61 -4.39 4.93 -12.06
CA GLY A 61 -5.17 5.48 -13.17
C GLY A 61 -6.68 5.29 -13.04
N HIS A 62 -7.25 5.70 -11.90
CA HIS A 62 -8.69 5.62 -11.63
C HIS A 62 -9.56 6.30 -12.71
N SER A 63 -10.73 5.72 -13.00
CA SER A 63 -11.69 6.28 -13.97
C SER A 63 -12.31 7.58 -13.51
N ASP A 64 -12.98 8.29 -14.43
CA ASP A 64 -13.65 9.55 -14.10
C ASP A 64 -14.80 9.33 -13.10
N GLU A 65 -15.54 8.22 -13.20
CA GLU A 65 -16.57 7.87 -12.22
C GLU A 65 -15.99 7.64 -10.82
N ALA A 66 -14.81 7.01 -10.72
CA ALA A 66 -14.14 6.83 -9.43
C ALA A 66 -13.72 8.18 -8.81
N ARG A 67 -13.30 9.15 -9.66
CA ARG A 67 -13.00 10.52 -9.21
C ARG A 67 -14.26 11.26 -8.77
N GLU A 68 -15.41 11.02 -9.38
CA GLU A 68 -16.70 11.57 -8.91
C GLU A 68 -17.09 11.01 -7.54
N ILE A 69 -16.93 9.70 -7.32
CA ILE A 69 -17.15 9.08 -6.01
C ILE A 69 -16.23 9.72 -4.96
N LEU A 70 -14.94 9.87 -5.30
CA LEU A 70 -13.95 10.51 -4.42
C LEU A 70 -14.37 11.93 -4.03
N GLN A 71 -14.89 12.73 -4.96
CA GLN A 71 -15.39 14.08 -4.66
C GLN A 71 -16.52 14.09 -3.63
N GLY A 72 -17.36 13.05 -3.61
CA GLY A 72 -18.41 12.87 -2.61
C GLY A 72 -17.89 12.61 -1.20
N LEU A 73 -16.66 12.13 -1.06
CA LEU A 73 -15.99 11.83 0.20
C LEU A 73 -15.15 13.02 0.74
N LEU A 74 -15.20 14.18 0.08
CA LEU A 74 -14.40 15.34 0.44
C LEU A 74 -14.81 15.90 1.81
N VAL A 75 -13.86 15.95 2.74
CA VAL A 75 -14.02 16.58 4.06
C VAL A 75 -13.56 18.03 4.02
N GLY A 76 -12.46 18.31 3.31
CA GLY A 76 -11.92 19.65 3.18
C GLY A 76 -10.52 19.70 2.59
N ASP A 77 -9.81 20.79 2.86
CA ASP A 77 -8.50 21.08 2.29
C ASP A 77 -7.39 20.82 3.32
N LEU A 78 -6.26 20.31 2.83
CA LEU A 78 -5.10 20.04 3.65
C LEU A 78 -4.28 21.32 3.85
N LYS A 79 -4.00 21.64 5.11
CA LYS A 79 -3.08 22.70 5.50
C LYS A 79 -1.67 22.11 5.70
N ARG A 80 -0.85 22.20 4.65
CA ARG A 80 0.58 21.85 4.73
C ARG A 80 1.34 22.84 5.62
N LEU A 81 2.08 22.30 6.56
CA LEU A 81 3.04 22.99 7.40
C LEU A 81 4.47 22.74 6.89
N PRO A 82 5.42 23.64 7.15
CA PRO A 82 6.82 23.44 6.78
C PRO A 82 7.38 22.20 7.49
N GLY A 83 7.70 21.16 6.72
CA GLY A 83 8.19 19.86 7.20
C GLY A 83 7.27 18.67 6.88
N ASP A 84 6.05 18.92 6.39
CA ASP A 84 5.13 17.86 5.99
C ASP A 84 5.61 17.12 4.73
N PRO A 85 5.31 15.81 4.61
CA PRO A 85 5.71 15.00 3.46
C PRO A 85 5.07 15.56 2.18
N THR A 86 5.88 16.10 1.28
CA THR A 86 5.42 16.61 -0.03
C THR A 86 5.05 15.44 -0.96
N PRO A 87 4.06 15.60 -1.85
CA PRO A 87 3.79 14.61 -2.87
C PRO A 87 5.07 14.50 -3.71
N LYS A 88 5.59 13.29 -3.93
CA LYS A 88 6.73 13.08 -4.82
C LYS A 88 6.24 13.29 -6.25
N VAL A 89 6.24 14.54 -6.70
CA VAL A 89 5.98 14.87 -8.10
C VAL A 89 7.12 14.26 -8.92
N HIS A 90 6.78 13.31 -9.78
CA HIS A 90 7.72 12.49 -10.54
C HIS A 90 8.83 13.31 -11.21
N GLY A 91 10.01 13.28 -10.60
CA GLY A 91 11.30 13.61 -11.20
C GLY A 91 12.29 12.58 -10.68
N SER A 92 12.69 11.66 -11.55
CA SER A 92 13.68 10.61 -11.32
C SER A 92 14.71 10.96 -10.23
N SER A 93 14.77 10.16 -9.18
CA SER A 93 16.00 9.98 -8.39
C SER A 93 16.13 8.51 -8.06
N SER A 94 17.02 7.89 -8.82
CA SER A 94 17.57 6.57 -8.58
C SER A 94 18.23 6.50 -7.21
N SER A 95 18.18 5.32 -6.61
CA SER A 95 19.18 4.79 -5.67
C SER A 95 19.51 5.61 -4.42
N GLU A 96 18.92 5.23 -3.30
CA GLU A 96 19.71 5.07 -2.07
C GLU A 96 19.50 3.67 -1.52
N SER A 97 20.52 2.84 -1.75
CA SER A 97 20.79 1.65 -0.97
C SER A 97 21.32 2.10 0.39
N SER A 98 20.49 2.08 1.41
CA SER A 98 20.94 2.01 2.80
C SER A 98 20.49 0.69 3.40
N SER A 99 21.29 -0.33 3.14
CA SER A 99 21.29 -1.57 3.90
C SER A 99 21.78 -1.32 5.32
N SER A 100 20.90 -1.41 6.32
CA SER A 100 21.25 -2.00 7.62
C SER A 100 20.02 -2.21 8.50
N SER A 101 19.70 -3.49 8.65
CA SER A 101 19.19 -4.17 9.85
C SER A 101 17.82 -3.81 10.45
N SER A 102 17.04 -4.91 10.55
CA SER A 102 16.06 -5.23 11.59
C SER A 102 14.75 -4.46 11.62
N SER A 103 13.74 -5.00 10.92
CA SER A 103 12.45 -5.23 11.54
C SER A 103 11.68 -6.33 10.80
N THR A 104 11.09 -7.20 11.59
CA THR A 104 10.25 -8.33 11.21
C THR A 104 9.02 -7.83 10.46
N GLY A 105 9.07 -7.84 9.12
CA GLY A 105 7.92 -7.58 8.23
C GLY A 105 7.64 -8.81 7.39
N PHE A 106 6.84 -9.73 7.92
CA PHE A 106 6.36 -10.93 7.23
C PHE A 106 5.37 -10.53 6.13
N GLY A 107 5.81 -10.48 4.87
CA GLY A 107 4.89 -10.27 3.75
C GLY A 107 5.35 -10.92 2.44
N PHE A 108 6.60 -10.68 2.04
CA PHE A 108 7.08 -11.14 0.72
C PHE A 108 8.24 -12.17 0.78
N GLY A 109 9.05 -12.17 1.84
CA GLY A 109 10.23 -13.05 1.95
C GLY A 109 9.92 -14.53 2.27
N LEU A 110 8.76 -14.84 2.86
CA LEU A 110 8.41 -16.20 3.27
C LEU A 110 8.09 -17.10 2.06
N TYR A 111 7.44 -16.54 1.03
CA TYR A 111 7.11 -17.28 -0.19
C TYR A 111 8.35 -17.73 -0.96
N ALA A 112 9.40 -16.90 -1.01
CA ALA A 112 10.66 -17.28 -1.65
C ALA A 112 11.36 -18.45 -0.93
N ILE A 113 11.34 -18.46 0.41
CA ILE A 113 11.92 -19.56 1.22
C ILE A 113 11.11 -20.86 1.05
N LEU A 114 9.78 -20.78 1.02
CA LEU A 114 8.91 -21.94 0.81
C LEU A 114 9.05 -22.53 -0.60
N LEU A 115 9.19 -21.69 -1.64
CA LEU A 115 9.38 -22.17 -3.00
C LEU A 115 10.76 -22.81 -3.21
N ILE A 116 11.83 -22.22 -2.67
CA ILE A 116 13.18 -22.78 -2.76
C ILE A 116 13.29 -24.09 -1.96
N GLY A 117 12.73 -24.13 -0.75
CA GLY A 117 12.70 -25.33 0.08
C GLY A 117 11.89 -26.47 -0.56
N GLY A 118 10.72 -26.15 -1.13
CA GLY A 118 9.87 -27.10 -1.85
C GLY A 118 10.56 -27.69 -3.09
N ALA A 119 11.26 -26.87 -3.87
CA ALA A 119 11.98 -27.33 -5.06
C ALA A 119 13.15 -28.27 -4.70
N ALA A 120 13.91 -27.95 -3.65
CA ALA A 120 15.01 -28.80 -3.18
C ALA A 120 14.51 -30.16 -2.64
N ALA A 121 13.42 -30.15 -1.87
CA ALA A 121 12.79 -31.38 -1.37
C ALA A 121 12.23 -32.25 -2.51
N TYR A 122 11.60 -31.64 -3.52
CA TYR A 122 11.08 -32.35 -4.68
C TYR A 122 12.19 -32.97 -5.53
N ALA A 123 13.29 -32.25 -5.75
CA ALA A 123 14.46 -32.76 -6.46
C ALA A 123 15.11 -33.95 -5.72
N ALA A 124 15.24 -33.86 -4.38
CA ALA A 124 15.74 -34.97 -3.58
C ALA A 124 14.81 -36.19 -3.62
N TYR A 125 13.48 -35.98 -3.60
CA TYR A 125 12.50 -37.06 -3.70
C TYR A 125 12.53 -37.76 -5.07
N GLN A 126 12.66 -37.00 -6.15
CA GLN A 126 12.86 -37.54 -7.51
C GLN A 126 14.15 -38.36 -7.60
N TYR A 127 15.25 -37.86 -7.03
CA TYR A 127 16.52 -38.58 -7.01
C TYR A 127 16.41 -39.91 -6.25
N LEU A 128 15.72 -39.92 -5.10
CA LEU A 128 15.50 -41.13 -4.32
C LEU A 128 14.63 -42.16 -5.06
N GLN A 129 13.58 -41.73 -5.76
CA GLN A 129 12.80 -42.63 -6.61
C GLN A 129 13.61 -43.18 -7.78
N ALA A 130 14.45 -42.36 -8.41
CA ALA A 130 15.33 -42.81 -9.49
C ALA A 130 16.39 -43.82 -9.00
N SER A 131 16.90 -43.68 -7.78
CA SER A 131 17.80 -44.67 -7.17
C SER A 131 17.09 -45.94 -6.69
N ALA A 132 15.83 -45.84 -6.25
CA ALA A 132 15.04 -46.98 -5.79
C ALA A 132 14.52 -47.86 -6.95
N GLY A 133 14.43 -47.32 -8.17
CA GLY A 133 14.06 -48.08 -9.37
C GLY A 133 15.20 -48.87 -10.02
N ALA A 134 16.43 -48.81 -9.48
CA ALA A 134 17.61 -49.46 -10.06
C ALA A 134 18.00 -50.79 -9.39
N GLU A 135 17.19 -51.32 -8.47
CA GLU A 135 17.43 -52.60 -7.76
C GLU A 135 16.45 -53.73 -8.15
N GLN A 136 15.96 -53.76 -9.41
CA GLN A 136 15.31 -54.97 -9.96
C GLN A 136 16.03 -55.49 -11.20
#